data_AF-A0A813GUR5-F1
#
_entry.id   AF-A0A813GUR5-F1
#
_cell.length_a   1.000
_cell.length_b   1.000
_cell.length_c   1.000
_cell.angle_alpha   90.00
_cell.angle_beta   90.00
_cell.angle_gamma   90.00
#
_symmetry.space_group_name_H-M   'P 1'
#
loop_
_entity.id
_entity.type
_entity.pdbx_description
1 polymer ?
#
loop_
_entity_poly.entity_id
_entity_poly.type
_entity_poly.pdbx_seq_one_letter_code
_entity_poly.pdbx_strand_id
1 'polypeptide(L)'
;MRCQPDMCPNGGGQLLAEDWLNKGWNVGVFYWDQFADEECARDAEQKVWFDRKGDGFRWKSYDVGSGLLQYNTYEQPGVVSVADMCVENVKNALGKFSGPQVRFVGHSLGAQLATRCAALLHAENHVAAPNRLTLLEPYFSKHSHLNFLGHGLGCNEKVSSGHGLGDFASENVDSYVQKMWDSYKVVTEVYKSSVLTESDGESAYSQLKSMVKSGASGGLQDTLVGTMGGGNRNLPLERMAALVEYKPDWCSGVAGMSGDMAHLGCRHCAVFPMYFLSFGRQPAPVNPPPIAQNSALPGSALRSCVTPSAACTDGQVREWVERQFALQGGQAWTQVAGESTFDLSDDSFAVNPSLDDNFQLGLKSANEMVLDEAIELPMA
;
A
#
# COMPACT_ATOMS: atom_id res chain seq x y z
N MET A 1 -4.24 -8.83 -15.27
CA MET A 1 -3.65 -7.57 -14.76
C MET A 1 -2.47 -7.20 -15.63
N ARG A 2 -2.57 -6.15 -16.46
CA ARG A 2 -1.48 -5.68 -17.32
C ARG A 2 -0.98 -4.34 -16.81
N CYS A 3 0.31 -4.08 -16.95
CA CYS A 3 0.85 -2.76 -16.65
C CYS A 3 0.32 -1.73 -17.66
N GLN A 4 -0.03 -0.54 -17.19
CA GLN A 4 -0.48 0.54 -18.08
C GLN A 4 0.72 1.21 -18.77
N PRO A 5 0.54 1.76 -19.99
CA PRO A 5 1.63 2.40 -20.74
C PRO A 5 2.23 3.64 -20.08
N ASP A 6 1.44 4.34 -19.27
CA ASP A 6 1.86 5.53 -18.51
C ASP A 6 2.72 5.19 -17.28
N MET A 7 2.65 3.95 -16.80
CA MET A 7 3.47 3.46 -15.67
C MET A 7 4.71 2.69 -16.12
N CYS A 8 4.60 1.89 -17.19
CA CYS A 8 5.68 1.01 -17.62
C CYS A 8 6.41 1.56 -18.85
N PRO A 9 7.74 1.81 -18.77
CA PRO A 9 8.51 2.51 -19.80
C PRO A 9 8.56 1.81 -21.18
N ASN A 10 8.15 0.55 -21.28
CA ASN A 10 8.12 -0.23 -22.53
C ASN A 10 6.75 -0.24 -23.24
N GLY A 11 5.90 0.77 -23.00
CA GLY A 11 4.58 0.89 -23.64
C GLY A 11 3.48 0.03 -23.00
N GLY A 12 3.72 -0.46 -21.78
CA GLY A 12 2.75 -1.25 -21.03
C GLY A 12 2.52 -2.67 -21.56
N GLY A 13 1.45 -3.30 -21.10
CA GLY A 13 1.00 -4.60 -21.60
C GLY A 13 1.64 -5.82 -20.95
N GLN A 14 2.74 -5.68 -20.20
CA GLN A 14 3.32 -6.78 -19.42
C GLN A 14 2.31 -7.36 -18.43
N LEU A 15 2.23 -8.70 -18.35
CA LEU A 15 1.38 -9.40 -17.39
C LEU A 15 2.06 -9.40 -16.02
N LEU A 16 1.53 -8.61 -15.08
CA LEU A 16 2.14 -8.44 -13.76
C LEU A 16 2.02 -9.68 -12.87
N ALA A 17 0.95 -10.46 -13.05
CA ALA A 17 0.66 -11.64 -12.24
C ALA A 17 1.14 -12.96 -12.89
N GLU A 18 1.92 -12.91 -13.97
CA GLU A 18 2.32 -14.11 -14.71
C GLU A 18 3.09 -15.11 -13.83
N ASP A 19 4.11 -14.65 -13.12
CA ASP A 19 4.90 -15.51 -12.22
C ASP A 19 4.07 -16.07 -11.05
N TRP A 20 3.09 -15.31 -10.56
CA TRP A 20 2.15 -15.77 -9.54
C TRP A 20 1.32 -16.96 -10.05
N LEU A 21 0.69 -16.80 -11.21
CA LEU A 21 -0.11 -17.83 -11.86
C LEU A 21 0.75 -19.07 -12.18
N ASN A 22 1.97 -18.87 -12.69
CA ASN A 22 2.91 -19.95 -12.99
C ASN A 22 3.34 -20.74 -11.75
N LYS A 23 3.30 -20.12 -10.56
CA LYS A 23 3.54 -20.78 -9.26
C LYS A 23 2.27 -21.36 -8.63
N GLY A 24 1.14 -21.35 -9.35
CA GLY A 24 -0.11 -21.96 -8.91
C GLY A 24 -0.96 -21.08 -7.99
N TRP A 25 -0.68 -19.78 -7.91
CA TRP A 25 -1.54 -18.86 -7.18
C TRP A 25 -2.83 -18.59 -7.94
N ASN A 26 -3.94 -18.52 -7.20
CA ASN A 26 -5.15 -17.88 -7.69
C ASN A 26 -5.07 -16.39 -7.38
N VAL A 27 -5.29 -15.54 -8.38
CA VAL A 27 -5.21 -14.08 -8.23
C VAL A 27 -6.59 -13.47 -8.49
N GLY A 28 -7.12 -12.78 -7.48
CA GLY A 28 -8.37 -12.02 -7.57
C GLY A 28 -8.10 -10.51 -7.52
N VAL A 29 -8.99 -9.72 -8.12
CA VAL A 29 -8.95 -8.25 -8.05
C VAL A 29 -10.30 -7.77 -7.56
N PHE A 30 -10.33 -7.11 -6.41
CA PHE A 30 -11.51 -6.38 -5.95
C PHE A 30 -11.47 -4.98 -6.54
N TYR A 31 -12.27 -4.76 -7.59
CA TYR A 31 -12.33 -3.49 -8.32
C TYR A 31 -13.54 -2.68 -7.85
N TRP A 32 -13.31 -1.47 -7.36
CA TRP A 32 -14.33 -0.60 -6.75
C TRP A 32 -14.25 0.84 -7.28
N ASP A 33 -13.74 1.00 -8.49
CA ASP A 33 -13.56 2.29 -9.18
C ASP A 33 -14.85 3.11 -9.24
N GLN A 34 -15.98 2.47 -9.49
CA GLN A 34 -17.30 3.09 -9.52
C GLN A 34 -17.67 3.82 -8.22
N PHE A 35 -17.16 3.33 -7.08
CA PHE A 35 -17.34 3.93 -5.77
C PHE A 35 -16.23 4.91 -5.42
N ALA A 36 -15.02 4.68 -5.93
CA ALA A 36 -13.85 5.52 -5.71
C ALA A 36 -13.82 6.78 -6.61
N ASP A 37 -14.58 6.80 -7.71
CA ASP A 37 -14.68 7.92 -8.63
C ASP A 37 -15.50 9.06 -8.02
N GLU A 38 -14.89 9.73 -7.05
CA GLU A 38 -15.40 10.90 -6.35
C GLU A 38 -14.63 12.16 -6.76
N GLU A 39 -15.25 13.32 -6.60
CA GLU A 39 -14.58 14.59 -6.87
C GLU A 39 -13.40 14.82 -5.92
N CYS A 40 -13.43 14.20 -4.74
CA CYS A 40 -12.44 14.31 -3.69
C CYS A 40 -12.02 12.92 -3.21
N ALA A 41 -10.70 12.70 -3.11
CA ALA A 41 -10.15 11.45 -2.56
C ALA A 41 -10.69 11.13 -1.15
N ARG A 42 -10.91 12.16 -0.32
CA ARG A 42 -11.55 12.04 1.01
C ARG A 42 -12.94 11.38 0.96
N ASP A 43 -13.75 11.70 -0.05
CA ASP A 43 -15.12 11.20 -0.12
C ASP A 43 -15.13 9.73 -0.56
N ALA A 44 -14.18 9.33 -1.41
CA ALA A 44 -13.90 7.91 -1.69
C ALA A 44 -13.36 7.19 -0.45
N GLU A 45 -12.43 7.80 0.28
CA GLU A 45 -11.87 7.29 1.54
C GLU A 45 -12.97 7.04 2.58
N GLN A 46 -13.91 7.98 2.75
CA GLN A 46 -15.03 7.84 3.68
C GLN A 46 -15.84 6.56 3.43
N LYS A 47 -16.12 6.23 2.17
CA LYS A 47 -16.89 5.03 1.80
C LYS A 47 -16.18 3.73 2.14
N VAL A 48 -14.85 3.73 2.28
CA VAL A 48 -14.10 2.57 2.78
C VAL A 48 -14.53 2.26 4.22
N TRP A 49 -14.90 3.27 5.00
CA TRP A 49 -15.13 3.18 6.45
C TRP A 49 -16.60 3.17 6.84
N PHE A 50 -17.42 4.00 6.21
CA PHE A 50 -18.84 4.10 6.56
C PHE A 50 -19.64 4.90 5.55
N ASP A 51 -20.93 4.60 5.52
CA ASP A 51 -21.98 5.46 5.05
C ASP A 51 -22.35 6.45 6.16
N ARG A 52 -21.96 7.71 5.98
CA ARG A 52 -22.13 8.76 6.98
C ARG A 52 -23.58 9.12 7.26
N LYS A 53 -24.46 8.96 6.28
CA LYS A 53 -25.88 9.35 6.38
C LYS A 53 -26.80 8.16 6.62
N GLY A 54 -26.31 6.94 6.37
CA GLY A 54 -27.13 5.74 6.45
C GLY A 54 -28.13 5.64 5.29
N ASP A 55 -27.95 6.43 4.22
CA ASP A 55 -28.78 6.49 3.02
C ASP A 55 -28.07 5.88 1.80
N GLY A 56 -27.09 4.99 2.05
CA GLY A 56 -26.23 4.39 1.04
C GLY A 56 -25.05 5.27 0.66
N PHE A 57 -24.22 4.76 -0.24
CA PHE A 57 -23.12 5.53 -0.82
C PHE A 57 -23.25 5.65 -2.33
N ARG A 58 -22.93 6.84 -2.82
CA ARG A 58 -22.97 7.19 -4.25
C ARG A 58 -22.02 6.31 -5.04
N TRP A 59 -22.37 6.00 -6.29
CA TRP A 59 -21.45 5.43 -7.27
C TRP A 59 -21.79 5.95 -8.66
N LYS A 60 -20.79 5.91 -9.55
CA LYS A 60 -20.92 6.37 -10.94
C LYS A 60 -21.03 5.16 -11.87
N SER A 61 -22.03 5.18 -12.75
CA SER A 61 -22.12 4.29 -13.90
C SER A 61 -21.98 5.08 -15.20
N TYR A 62 -21.49 4.40 -16.23
CA TYR A 62 -21.47 4.92 -17.60
C TYR A 62 -22.49 4.17 -18.45
N ASP A 63 -23.49 4.90 -18.96
CA ASP A 63 -24.45 4.33 -19.90
C ASP A 63 -23.88 4.44 -21.32
N VAL A 64 -23.50 3.30 -21.89
CA VAL A 64 -22.91 3.23 -23.24
C VAL A 64 -23.89 3.66 -24.33
N GLY A 65 -25.20 3.49 -24.13
CA GLY A 65 -26.23 3.83 -25.12
C GLY A 65 -26.48 5.33 -25.19
N SER A 66 -26.53 6.01 -24.04
CA SER A 66 -26.70 7.47 -23.98
C SER A 66 -25.38 8.24 -24.00
N GLY A 67 -24.26 7.58 -23.72
CA GLY A 67 -22.94 8.21 -23.56
C GLY A 67 -22.82 9.09 -22.31
N LEU A 68 -23.76 9.00 -21.38
CA LEU A 68 -23.86 9.86 -20.20
C LEU A 68 -23.40 9.13 -18.92
N LEU A 69 -22.76 9.90 -18.05
CA LEU A 69 -22.49 9.49 -16.66
C LEU A 69 -23.78 9.57 -15.86
N GLN A 70 -24.07 8.53 -15.10
CA GLN A 70 -25.20 8.46 -14.19
C GLN A 70 -24.69 8.28 -12.76
N TYR A 71 -25.29 9.01 -11.83
CA TYR A 71 -25.04 8.89 -10.41
C TYR A 71 -26.14 8.07 -9.79
N ASN A 72 -25.74 7.01 -9.10
CA ASN A 72 -26.63 6.09 -8.42
C ASN A 72 -26.28 6.05 -6.94
N THR A 73 -27.23 5.59 -6.14
CA THR A 73 -27.00 5.29 -4.72
C THR A 73 -27.00 3.77 -4.55
N TYR A 74 -25.99 3.25 -3.87
CA TYR A 74 -25.94 1.84 -3.50
C TYR A 74 -26.45 1.68 -2.06
N GLU A 75 -27.57 0.98 -1.93
CA GLU A 75 -28.21 0.66 -0.65
C GLU A 75 -28.46 -0.85 -0.60
N GLN A 76 -27.75 -1.54 0.30
CA GLN A 76 -27.99 -2.95 0.56
C GLN A 76 -28.05 -3.19 2.07
N PRO A 77 -29.07 -3.89 2.60
CA PRO A 77 -29.16 -4.20 4.02
C PRO A 77 -27.89 -4.89 4.54
N GLY A 78 -27.33 -4.35 5.63
CA GLY A 78 -26.13 -4.88 6.27
C GLY A 78 -24.80 -4.45 5.63
N VAL A 79 -24.83 -3.73 4.51
CA VAL A 79 -23.63 -3.19 3.86
C VAL A 79 -23.56 -1.69 4.14
N VAL A 80 -22.67 -1.29 5.04
CA VAL A 80 -22.52 0.12 5.45
C VAL A 80 -21.24 0.75 4.90
N SER A 81 -20.45 0.01 4.12
CA SER A 81 -19.20 0.48 3.54
C SER A 81 -18.71 -0.42 2.41
N VAL A 82 -17.74 0.08 1.63
CA VAL A 82 -17.04 -0.71 0.61
C VAL A 82 -16.23 -1.86 1.24
N ALA A 83 -15.79 -1.72 2.49
CA ALA A 83 -15.12 -2.82 3.19
C ALA A 83 -16.08 -3.98 3.48
N ASP A 84 -17.34 -3.71 3.83
CA ASP A 84 -18.35 -4.76 4.01
C ASP A 84 -18.62 -5.47 2.68
N MET A 85 -18.66 -4.72 1.57
CA MET A 85 -18.73 -5.31 0.22
C MET A 85 -17.53 -6.21 -0.07
N CYS A 86 -16.30 -5.79 0.29
CA CYS A 86 -15.10 -6.61 0.13
C CYS A 86 -15.23 -7.92 0.90
N VAL A 87 -15.63 -7.86 2.18
CA VAL A 87 -15.81 -9.04 3.03
C VAL A 87 -16.80 -10.03 2.41
N GLU A 88 -17.98 -9.56 1.99
CA GLU A 88 -18.99 -10.42 1.37
C GLU A 88 -18.51 -11.04 0.06
N ASN A 89 -17.82 -10.27 -0.79
CA ASN A 89 -17.27 -10.79 -2.03
C ASN A 89 -16.15 -11.81 -1.79
N VAL A 90 -15.29 -11.58 -0.80
CA VAL A 90 -14.23 -12.54 -0.42
C VAL A 90 -14.86 -13.82 0.13
N LYS A 91 -15.85 -13.74 1.01
CA LYS A 91 -16.58 -14.92 1.52
C LYS A 91 -17.21 -15.72 0.40
N ASN A 92 -17.85 -15.05 -0.55
CA ASN A 92 -18.49 -15.72 -1.69
C ASN A 92 -17.46 -16.39 -2.61
N ALA A 93 -16.33 -15.73 -2.89
CA ALA A 93 -15.29 -16.26 -3.75
C ALA A 93 -14.45 -17.37 -3.09
N LEU A 94 -14.20 -17.25 -1.78
CA LEU A 94 -13.24 -18.07 -1.02
C LEU A 94 -13.88 -18.85 0.14
N GLY A 95 -15.20 -18.97 0.21
CA GLY A 95 -15.90 -19.62 1.33
C GLY A 95 -15.61 -21.11 1.50
N LYS A 96 -14.99 -21.75 0.50
CA LYS A 96 -14.48 -23.13 0.56
C LYS A 96 -12.96 -23.21 0.41
N PHE A 97 -12.28 -22.10 0.65
CA PHE A 97 -10.84 -22.04 0.54
C PHE A 97 -10.19 -23.00 1.55
N SER A 98 -9.25 -23.79 1.05
CA SER A 98 -8.50 -24.80 1.81
C SER A 98 -7.00 -24.74 1.49
N GLY A 99 -6.57 -23.67 0.80
CA GLY A 99 -5.16 -23.45 0.54
C GLY A 99 -4.43 -23.02 1.82
N PRO A 100 -3.09 -23.10 1.83
CA PRO A 100 -2.31 -22.85 3.03
C PRO A 100 -2.19 -21.37 3.40
N GLN A 101 -2.50 -20.45 2.48
CA GLN A 101 -2.26 -19.02 2.68
C GLN A 101 -3.18 -18.14 1.83
N VAL A 102 -3.62 -17.03 2.41
CA VAL A 102 -4.27 -15.92 1.69
C VAL A 102 -3.44 -14.65 1.89
N ARG A 103 -3.22 -13.89 0.81
CA ARG A 103 -2.48 -12.63 0.83
C ARG A 103 -3.36 -11.51 0.31
N PHE A 104 -3.46 -10.42 1.06
CA PHE A 104 -4.15 -9.20 0.61
C PHE A 104 -3.12 -8.16 0.21
N VAL A 105 -3.38 -7.49 -0.90
CA VAL A 105 -2.56 -6.39 -1.42
C VAL A 105 -3.49 -5.21 -1.69
N GLY A 106 -3.18 -4.05 -1.12
CA GLY A 106 -3.95 -2.83 -1.35
C GLY A 106 -3.04 -1.69 -1.78
N HIS A 107 -3.43 -0.95 -2.82
CA HIS A 107 -2.69 0.21 -3.31
C HIS A 107 -3.46 1.52 -3.03
N SER A 108 -2.78 2.58 -2.62
CA SER A 108 -3.40 3.89 -2.35
C SER A 108 -4.54 3.78 -1.33
N LEU A 109 -5.74 4.31 -1.62
CA LEU A 109 -6.94 4.10 -0.79
C LEU A 109 -7.32 2.62 -0.64
N GLY A 110 -6.96 1.79 -1.63
CA GLY A 110 -7.11 0.35 -1.57
C GLY A 110 -6.31 -0.31 -0.43
N ALA A 111 -5.25 0.34 0.08
CA ALA A 111 -4.51 -0.13 1.26
C ALA A 111 -5.39 -0.10 2.52
N GLN A 112 -6.18 0.96 2.70
CA GLN A 112 -7.14 1.05 3.80
C GLN A 112 -8.24 0.00 3.66
N LEU A 113 -8.77 -0.15 2.43
CA LEU A 113 -9.79 -1.15 2.13
C LEU A 113 -9.31 -2.57 2.40
N ALA A 114 -8.11 -2.93 1.93
CA ALA A 114 -7.50 -4.24 2.17
C ALA A 114 -7.32 -4.49 3.67
N THR A 115 -6.82 -3.50 4.42
CA THR A 115 -6.64 -3.60 5.88
C THR A 115 -7.95 -3.86 6.60
N ARG A 116 -8.98 -3.04 6.32
CA ARG A 116 -10.27 -3.17 6.98
C ARG A 116 -10.97 -4.48 6.61
N CYS A 117 -10.94 -4.87 5.35
CA CYS A 117 -11.48 -6.14 4.88
C CYS A 117 -10.80 -7.34 5.56
N ALA A 118 -9.46 -7.32 5.68
CA ALA A 118 -8.71 -8.32 6.42
C ALA A 118 -9.12 -8.39 7.90
N ALA A 119 -9.22 -7.23 8.57
CA ALA A 119 -9.58 -7.15 9.98
C ALA A 119 -10.99 -7.69 10.26
N LEU A 120 -11.95 -7.41 9.38
CA LEU A 120 -13.32 -7.93 9.50
C LEU A 120 -13.37 -9.45 9.30
N LEU A 121 -12.66 -9.99 8.30
CA LEU A 121 -12.57 -11.45 8.11
C LEU A 121 -11.94 -12.15 9.33
N HIS A 122 -10.90 -11.55 9.92
CA HIS A 122 -10.28 -12.04 11.16
C HIS A 122 -11.20 -11.94 12.37
N ALA A 123 -12.02 -10.89 12.46
CA ALA A 123 -13.01 -10.74 13.53
C ALA A 123 -14.10 -11.82 13.48
N GLU A 124 -14.39 -12.34 12.29
CA GLU A 124 -15.34 -13.43 12.07
C GLU A 124 -14.70 -14.84 12.08
N ASN A 125 -13.38 -14.92 12.27
CA ASN A 125 -12.62 -16.17 12.16
C ASN A 125 -12.86 -16.89 10.81
N HIS A 126 -12.95 -16.12 9.72
CA HIS A 126 -13.24 -16.67 8.40
C HIS A 126 -11.99 -17.31 7.79
N VAL A 127 -12.13 -18.47 7.13
CA VAL A 127 -11.03 -19.24 6.52
C VAL A 127 -10.24 -18.48 5.43
N ALA A 128 -10.84 -17.41 4.88
CA ALA A 128 -10.22 -16.55 3.88
C ALA A 128 -9.53 -15.31 4.48
N ALA A 129 -9.44 -15.20 5.81
CA ALA A 129 -8.70 -14.13 6.45
C ALA A 129 -7.20 -14.24 6.09
N PRO A 130 -6.53 -13.14 5.67
CA PRO A 130 -5.18 -13.21 5.15
C PRO A 130 -4.12 -13.42 6.23
N ASN A 131 -3.07 -14.16 5.89
CA ASN A 131 -1.86 -14.32 6.71
C ASN A 131 -0.85 -13.20 6.47
N ARG A 132 -0.96 -12.51 5.33
CA ARG A 132 -0.07 -11.42 4.92
C ARG A 132 -0.85 -10.28 4.30
N LEU A 133 -0.51 -9.07 4.73
CA LEU A 133 -1.08 -7.83 4.25
C LEU A 133 0.02 -6.95 3.67
N THR A 134 -0.10 -6.62 2.39
CA THR A 134 0.86 -5.74 1.71
C THR A 134 0.18 -4.42 1.33
N LEU A 135 0.75 -3.31 1.80
CA LEU A 135 0.22 -1.96 1.60
C LEU A 135 1.15 -1.19 0.67
N LEU A 136 0.70 -0.96 -0.55
CA LEU A 136 1.46 -0.28 -1.61
C LEU A 136 1.05 1.18 -1.64
N GLU A 137 1.95 2.09 -1.31
CA GLU A 137 1.67 3.54 -1.22
C GLU A 137 0.37 3.82 -0.43
N PRO A 138 0.27 3.38 0.84
CA PRO A 138 -0.94 3.60 1.62
C PRO A 138 -1.19 5.10 1.77
N TYR A 139 -2.26 5.56 1.13
CA TYR A 139 -2.63 6.97 1.11
C TYR A 139 -3.70 7.23 2.17
N PHE A 140 -3.53 8.29 2.95
CA PHE A 140 -4.48 8.75 3.96
C PHE A 140 -4.73 10.24 3.78
N SER A 141 -5.99 10.65 3.58
CA SER A 141 -6.30 12.06 3.31
C SER A 141 -6.09 12.91 4.57
N LYS A 142 -5.30 13.99 4.46
CA LYS A 142 -5.22 15.01 5.53
C LYS A 142 -6.36 16.01 5.42
N HIS A 143 -6.68 16.68 6.53
CA HIS A 143 -7.56 17.84 6.51
C HIS A 143 -7.07 18.87 5.48
N SER A 144 -7.82 19.02 4.38
CA SER A 144 -7.42 19.84 3.25
C SER A 144 -7.33 21.33 3.65
N HIS A 145 -6.12 21.89 3.70
CA HIS A 145 -5.88 23.34 3.77
C HIS A 145 -6.16 24.06 2.44
N LEU A 146 -6.79 23.41 1.46
CA LEU A 146 -7.08 23.95 0.12
C LEU A 146 -8.27 24.93 0.08
N ASN A 147 -8.55 25.64 1.18
CA ASN A 147 -9.55 26.72 1.24
C ASN A 147 -9.06 28.06 0.63
N PHE A 148 -7.88 28.10 0.00
CA PHE A 148 -7.19 29.37 -0.26
C PHE A 148 -7.46 30.01 -1.63
N LEU A 149 -7.89 29.25 -2.64
CA LEU A 149 -8.25 29.81 -3.95
C LEU A 149 -9.77 29.93 -4.04
N GLY A 150 -10.30 30.96 -3.36
CA GLY A 150 -11.71 31.30 -3.42
C GLY A 150 -12.23 31.34 -4.86
N HIS A 151 -13.42 30.78 -5.04
CA HIS A 151 -14.20 30.62 -6.27
C HIS A 151 -13.95 29.34 -7.10
N GLY A 152 -14.81 28.35 -6.86
CA GLY A 152 -15.37 27.51 -7.93
C GLY A 152 -14.63 26.23 -8.32
N LEU A 153 -13.41 25.99 -7.83
CA LEU A 153 -12.53 24.94 -8.37
C LEU A 153 -11.83 24.17 -7.23
N GLY A 154 -12.18 22.90 -7.04
CA GLY A 154 -11.64 22.00 -6.01
C GLY A 154 -12.64 21.73 -4.89
N CYS A 155 -12.98 20.45 -4.66
CA CYS A 155 -13.72 19.93 -3.50
C CYS A 155 -14.70 20.91 -2.83
N ASN A 156 -15.62 21.46 -3.62
CA ASN A 156 -16.41 22.63 -3.25
C ASN A 156 -17.66 22.21 -2.49
N GLU A 157 -17.49 21.65 -1.30
CA GLU A 157 -18.55 21.68 -0.31
C GLU A 157 -18.01 22.03 1.07
N LYS A 158 -18.89 22.71 1.80
CA LYS A 158 -18.78 23.27 3.15
C LYS A 158 -18.62 22.17 4.21
N VAL A 159 -17.78 21.18 3.98
CA VAL A 159 -17.21 20.39 5.06
C VAL A 159 -16.23 21.34 5.70
N SER A 160 -16.68 22.01 6.79
CA SER A 160 -15.81 22.83 7.60
C SER A 160 -14.52 22.04 7.83
N SER A 161 -13.39 22.72 7.81
CA SER A 161 -12.06 22.15 8.02
C SER A 161 -11.88 21.39 9.36
N GLY A 162 -12.97 21.10 10.09
CA GLY A 162 -13.04 20.18 11.23
C GLY A 162 -13.81 18.86 10.98
N HIS A 163 -14.18 18.50 9.74
CA HIS A 163 -14.98 17.28 9.44
C HIS A 163 -14.45 16.40 8.30
N GLY A 164 -13.16 16.48 7.95
CA GLY A 164 -12.52 15.37 7.23
C GLY A 164 -12.42 14.14 8.14
N LEU A 165 -12.12 12.95 7.59
CA LEU A 165 -11.74 11.81 8.42
C LEU A 165 -10.57 12.16 9.35
N GLY A 166 -9.71 13.11 8.94
CA GLY A 166 -8.56 13.50 9.72
C GLY A 166 -7.64 12.30 9.87
N ASP A 167 -7.14 12.09 11.09
CA ASP A 167 -6.30 10.93 11.37
C ASP A 167 -7.10 9.63 11.57
N PHE A 168 -8.44 9.65 11.49
CA PHE A 168 -9.29 8.47 11.71
C PHE A 168 -8.87 7.29 10.83
N ALA A 169 -8.68 7.52 9.53
CA ALA A 169 -8.33 6.45 8.60
C ALA A 169 -6.97 5.82 8.93
N SER A 170 -5.96 6.66 9.18
CA SER A 170 -4.62 6.20 9.58
C SER A 170 -4.66 5.48 10.92
N GLU A 171 -5.28 6.06 11.96
CA GLU A 171 -5.35 5.48 13.30
C GLU A 171 -6.07 4.13 13.31
N ASN A 172 -7.14 3.97 12.52
CA ASN A 172 -7.83 2.69 12.42
C ASN A 172 -7.04 1.65 11.63
N VAL A 173 -6.32 2.04 10.56
CA VAL A 173 -5.39 1.12 9.88
C VAL A 173 -4.32 0.65 10.86
N ASP A 174 -3.73 1.55 11.64
CA ASP A 174 -2.71 1.23 12.63
C ASP A 174 -3.24 0.25 13.68
N SER A 175 -4.40 0.58 14.24
CA SER A 175 -5.08 -0.26 15.24
C SER A 175 -5.39 -1.66 14.70
N TYR A 176 -5.87 -1.77 13.46
CA TYR A 176 -6.13 -3.06 12.83
C TYR A 176 -4.85 -3.85 12.54
N VAL A 177 -3.81 -3.21 12.00
CA VAL A 177 -2.52 -3.86 11.74
C VAL A 177 -1.92 -4.38 13.05
N GLN A 178 -1.87 -3.56 14.10
CA GLN A 178 -1.41 -3.97 15.43
C GLN A 178 -2.22 -5.15 15.97
N LYS A 179 -3.56 -5.06 15.95
CA LYS A 179 -4.42 -6.13 16.46
C LYS A 179 -4.25 -7.44 15.68
N MET A 180 -4.13 -7.37 14.35
CA MET A 180 -3.92 -8.54 13.51
C MET A 180 -2.55 -9.19 13.74
N TRP A 181 -1.52 -8.38 13.98
CA TRP A 181 -0.21 -8.87 14.40
C TRP A 181 -0.27 -9.55 15.78
N ASP A 182 -0.87 -8.89 16.77
CA ASP A 182 -0.90 -9.38 18.15
C ASP A 182 -1.68 -10.69 18.26
N SER A 183 -2.84 -10.76 17.60
CA SER A 183 -3.79 -11.87 17.74
C SER A 183 -3.54 -13.02 16.77
N TYR A 184 -3.10 -12.70 15.55
CA TYR A 184 -3.07 -13.66 14.44
C TYR A 184 -1.73 -13.71 13.71
N LYS A 185 -0.73 -12.92 14.15
CA LYS A 185 0.60 -12.85 13.54
C LYS A 185 0.57 -12.57 12.03
N VAL A 186 -0.41 -11.76 11.59
CA VAL A 186 -0.49 -11.29 10.20
C VAL A 186 0.71 -10.40 9.91
N VAL A 187 1.57 -10.84 8.99
CA VAL A 187 2.75 -10.06 8.60
C VAL A 187 2.32 -8.91 7.71
N THR A 188 2.83 -7.71 8.00
CA THR A 188 2.50 -6.50 7.24
C THR A 188 3.74 -5.90 6.59
N GLU A 189 3.61 -5.52 5.33
CA GLU A 189 4.63 -4.82 4.56
C GLU A 189 4.08 -3.51 4.03
N VAL A 190 4.93 -2.49 4.01
CA VAL A 190 4.60 -1.18 3.47
C VAL A 190 5.63 -0.85 2.39
N TYR A 191 5.16 -0.52 1.21
CA TYR A 191 5.99 -0.09 0.09
C TYR A 191 5.69 1.37 -0.25
N LYS A 192 6.73 2.20 -0.38
CA LYS A 192 6.67 3.61 -0.74
C LYS A 192 7.61 3.93 -1.90
N SER A 193 7.46 5.11 -2.47
CA SER A 193 8.02 5.57 -3.75
C SER A 193 7.71 7.04 -4.06
N SER A 194 6.75 7.65 -3.34
CA SER A 194 6.25 8.98 -3.63
C SER A 194 6.17 9.87 -2.38
N VAL A 195 6.43 11.16 -2.58
CA VAL A 195 6.32 12.18 -1.52
C VAL A 195 4.91 12.35 -0.95
N LEU A 196 3.88 11.76 -1.58
CA LEU A 196 2.51 11.73 -1.05
C LEU A 196 2.42 10.96 0.26
N THR A 197 3.29 9.95 0.44
CA THR A 197 3.27 9.06 1.59
C THR A 197 4.59 9.06 2.37
N GLU A 198 5.68 9.63 1.83
CA GLU A 198 7.00 9.68 2.49
C GLU A 198 7.21 10.86 3.45
N SER A 199 6.48 11.97 3.27
CA SER A 199 6.71 13.19 4.04
C SER A 199 5.53 13.56 4.93
N ASP A 200 5.83 14.15 6.09
CA ASP A 200 4.80 14.82 6.87
C ASP A 200 4.26 15.97 6.02
N GLY A 201 2.98 15.87 5.63
CA GLY A 201 2.35 16.70 4.61
C GLY A 201 2.60 18.23 4.62
N GLU A 202 3.12 18.85 5.69
CA GLU A 202 3.61 20.24 5.65
C GLU A 202 4.83 20.42 4.74
N SER A 203 5.77 19.47 4.73
CA SER A 203 6.98 19.50 3.89
C SER A 203 6.64 19.31 2.43
N ALA A 204 5.90 18.24 2.09
CA ALA A 204 5.39 18.04 0.73
C ALA A 204 4.56 19.26 0.30
N TYR A 205 3.57 19.70 1.08
CA TYR A 205 2.75 20.84 0.69
C TYR A 205 3.55 22.12 0.48
N SER A 206 4.56 22.39 1.31
CA SER A 206 5.41 23.57 1.14
C SER A 206 6.28 23.50 -0.11
N GLN A 207 6.83 22.32 -0.43
CA GLN A 207 7.56 22.06 -1.67
C GLN A 207 6.63 22.18 -2.90
N LEU A 208 5.44 21.58 -2.83
CA LEU A 208 4.43 21.64 -3.88
C LEU A 208 3.97 23.09 -4.13
N LYS A 209 3.76 23.86 -3.06
CA LYS A 209 3.38 25.28 -3.11
C LYS A 209 4.49 26.16 -3.69
N SER A 210 5.76 25.87 -3.41
CA SER A 210 6.88 26.61 -4.00
C SER A 210 7.02 26.30 -5.50
N MET A 211 6.85 25.03 -5.89
CA MET A 211 6.91 24.58 -7.29
C MET A 211 5.80 25.18 -8.16
N VAL A 212 4.57 25.28 -7.64
CA VAL A 212 3.44 25.90 -8.37
C VAL A 212 3.67 27.40 -8.56
N LYS A 213 4.22 28.07 -7.55
CA LYS A 213 4.58 29.49 -7.64
C LYS A 213 5.71 29.74 -8.65
N SER A 214 6.56 28.75 -8.94
CA SER A 214 7.65 28.87 -9.91
C SER A 214 7.24 28.65 -11.38
N GLY A 215 5.95 28.47 -11.68
CA GLY A 215 5.46 28.53 -13.06
C GLY A 215 5.43 27.20 -13.81
N ALA A 216 5.20 26.08 -13.13
CA ALA A 216 4.85 24.83 -13.79
C ALA A 216 3.61 25.05 -14.69
N SER A 217 3.73 24.75 -15.98
CA SER A 217 2.66 24.93 -16.97
C SER A 217 1.60 23.83 -16.83
N GLY A 218 0.34 24.22 -16.64
CA GLY A 218 -0.77 23.34 -16.27
C GLY A 218 -1.28 23.76 -14.90
N GLY A 219 -2.57 24.08 -14.76
CA GLY A 219 -3.10 24.48 -13.45
C GLY A 219 -2.89 23.35 -12.45
N LEU A 220 -2.62 23.67 -11.17
CA LEU A 220 -2.57 22.69 -10.06
C LEU A 220 -3.77 21.73 -10.09
N GLN A 221 -4.90 22.22 -10.59
CA GLN A 221 -6.20 21.56 -10.71
C GLN A 221 -6.20 20.32 -11.61
N ASP A 222 -5.33 20.28 -12.63
CA ASP A 222 -5.24 19.14 -13.57
C ASP A 222 -4.23 18.07 -13.11
N THR A 223 -3.59 18.29 -11.97
CA THR A 223 -2.59 17.38 -11.41
C THR A 223 -3.20 16.50 -10.32
N LEU A 224 -2.71 15.26 -10.19
CA LEU A 224 -3.10 14.32 -9.12
C LEU A 224 -2.99 14.96 -7.72
N VAL A 225 -2.07 15.90 -7.55
CA VAL A 225 -1.88 16.64 -6.29
C VAL A 225 -3.00 17.61 -5.99
N GLY A 226 -3.56 18.27 -7.01
CA GLY A 226 -4.68 19.19 -6.85
C GLY A 226 -5.96 18.49 -6.39
N THR A 227 -6.13 17.21 -6.75
CA THR A 227 -7.30 16.39 -6.42
C THR A 227 -7.11 15.55 -5.16
N MET A 228 -5.89 15.06 -4.88
CA MET A 228 -5.61 14.26 -3.69
C MET A 228 -5.25 15.13 -2.47
N GLY A 229 -4.44 16.18 -2.62
CA GLY A 229 -3.83 16.87 -1.48
C GLY A 229 -2.73 16.04 -0.79
N GLY A 230 -2.07 16.62 0.22
CA GLY A 230 -0.98 15.94 0.95
C GLY A 230 -1.49 14.77 1.80
N GLY A 231 -0.81 13.62 1.74
CA GLY A 231 -1.13 12.44 2.53
C GLY A 231 -0.53 12.46 3.93
N ASN A 232 -1.05 11.61 4.83
CA ASN A 232 -0.39 11.26 6.10
C ASN A 232 0.65 10.17 5.86
N ARG A 233 1.91 10.44 6.27
CA ARG A 233 3.00 9.46 6.22
C ARG A 233 2.67 8.20 7.00
N ASN A 234 1.90 8.35 8.08
CA ASN A 234 1.51 7.31 9.00
C ASN A 234 2.73 6.59 9.62
N LEU A 235 3.46 7.32 10.46
CA LEU A 235 4.61 6.78 11.20
C LEU A 235 4.25 5.56 12.06
N PRO A 236 3.12 5.50 12.80
CA PRO A 236 2.78 4.30 13.55
C PRO A 236 2.72 3.04 12.67
N LEU A 237 2.10 3.11 11.49
CA LEU A 237 2.09 2.00 10.53
C LEU A 237 3.50 1.54 10.13
N GLU A 238 4.39 2.48 9.80
CA GLU A 238 5.79 2.17 9.44
C GLU A 238 6.50 1.41 10.57
N ARG A 239 6.16 1.66 11.83
CA ARG A 239 6.80 0.99 12.97
C ARG A 239 6.39 -0.47 13.16
N MET A 240 5.30 -0.89 12.53
CA MET A 240 4.69 -2.21 12.68
C MET A 240 4.80 -3.07 11.43
N ALA A 241 5.47 -2.57 10.40
CA ALA A 241 5.56 -3.22 9.09
C ALA A 241 6.98 -3.21 8.56
N ALA A 242 7.33 -4.22 7.75
CA ALA A 242 8.55 -4.17 6.98
C ALA A 242 8.43 -3.07 5.90
N LEU A 243 9.24 -2.01 6.02
CA LEU A 243 9.14 -0.80 5.20
C LEU A 243 10.16 -0.79 4.06
N VAL A 244 9.69 -0.75 2.82
CA VAL A 244 10.53 -0.62 1.62
C VAL A 244 10.20 0.68 0.90
N GLU A 245 11.21 1.45 0.56
CA GLU A 245 11.12 2.74 -0.13
C GLU A 245 11.86 2.65 -1.46
N TYR A 246 11.11 2.67 -2.55
CA TYR A 246 11.63 2.82 -3.90
C TYR A 246 11.91 4.29 -4.23
N LYS A 247 12.78 4.53 -5.19
CA LYS A 247 13.06 5.83 -5.80
C LYS A 247 13.01 5.67 -7.31
N PRO A 248 11.80 5.60 -7.89
CA PRO A 248 11.64 5.36 -9.32
C PRO A 248 11.93 6.63 -10.14
N ASP A 249 13.20 7.01 -10.26
CA ASP A 249 13.65 8.16 -11.02
C ASP A 249 13.38 8.05 -12.53
N TRP A 250 13.14 6.85 -13.08
CA TRP A 250 12.59 6.70 -14.43
C TRP A 250 11.22 7.37 -14.60
N CYS A 251 10.48 7.58 -13.50
CA CYS A 251 9.24 8.36 -13.55
C CYS A 251 9.49 9.81 -13.88
N SER A 252 10.69 10.37 -13.65
CA SER A 252 11.02 11.80 -13.80
C SER A 252 11.16 12.30 -15.25
N GLY A 253 10.83 11.46 -16.23
CA GLY A 253 10.89 11.78 -17.66
C GLY A 253 12.33 11.85 -18.22
N VAL A 254 12.48 11.56 -19.51
CA VAL A 254 13.75 11.74 -20.23
C VAL A 254 14.07 13.23 -20.30
N ALA A 255 15.00 13.69 -19.46
CA ALA A 255 15.73 14.97 -19.50
C ALA A 255 15.04 16.14 -20.24
N GLY A 256 14.35 17.03 -19.52
CA GLY A 256 14.15 18.39 -20.05
C GLY A 256 12.97 19.22 -19.54
N MET A 257 11.99 18.67 -18.81
CA MET A 257 10.87 19.47 -18.29
C MET A 257 10.72 19.30 -16.78
N SER A 258 11.16 20.34 -16.07
CA SER A 258 11.12 20.47 -14.63
C SER A 258 9.68 20.52 -14.12
N GLY A 259 9.22 19.44 -13.52
CA GLY A 259 8.02 19.44 -12.69
C GLY A 259 7.77 18.09 -12.05
N ASP A 260 8.27 17.87 -10.83
CA ASP A 260 8.01 16.67 -10.01
C ASP A 260 6.51 16.31 -9.91
N MET A 261 5.63 17.29 -10.10
CA MET A 261 4.18 17.14 -10.13
C MET A 261 3.66 16.22 -11.24
N ALA A 262 4.23 16.29 -12.45
CA ALA A 262 3.82 15.45 -13.57
C ALA A 262 4.19 13.99 -13.34
N HIS A 263 5.20 13.76 -12.50
CA HIS A 263 5.79 12.46 -12.25
C HIS A 263 5.27 11.81 -10.97
N LEU A 264 4.60 12.57 -10.11
CA LEU A 264 4.08 12.05 -8.84
C LEU A 264 3.07 10.93 -9.04
N GLY A 265 2.21 11.01 -10.07
CA GLY A 265 1.29 9.93 -10.41
C GLY A 265 2.03 8.66 -10.84
N CYS A 266 3.07 8.78 -11.64
CA CYS A 266 3.92 7.65 -11.98
C CYS A 266 4.58 7.05 -10.74
N ARG A 267 5.20 7.89 -9.88
CA ARG A 267 5.85 7.43 -8.64
C ARG A 267 4.85 6.71 -7.74
N HIS A 268 3.74 7.35 -7.41
CA HIS A 268 2.65 6.79 -6.60
C HIS A 268 2.15 5.44 -7.14
N CYS A 269 2.10 5.27 -8.46
CA CYS A 269 1.66 4.02 -9.06
C CYS A 269 2.79 3.00 -9.29
N ALA A 270 4.06 3.38 -9.20
CA ALA A 270 5.21 2.53 -9.55
C ALA A 270 5.36 1.31 -8.61
N VAL A 271 5.05 1.46 -7.32
CA VAL A 271 5.11 0.35 -6.34
C VAL A 271 4.24 -0.83 -6.73
N PHE A 272 3.13 -0.59 -7.44
CA PHE A 272 2.17 -1.63 -7.79
C PHE A 272 2.81 -2.67 -8.71
N PRO A 273 3.25 -2.32 -9.94
CA PRO A 273 3.85 -3.30 -10.80
C PRO A 273 5.22 -3.78 -10.28
N MET A 274 6.00 -2.95 -9.57
CA MET A 274 7.27 -3.39 -8.95
C MET A 274 7.05 -4.52 -7.94
N TYR A 275 6.07 -4.39 -7.03
CA TYR A 275 5.75 -5.45 -6.08
C TYR A 275 5.35 -6.75 -6.79
N PHE A 276 4.43 -6.68 -7.76
CA PHE A 276 3.96 -7.87 -8.47
C PHE A 276 5.08 -8.56 -9.27
N LEU A 277 5.93 -7.78 -9.95
CA LEU A 277 7.06 -8.30 -10.73
C LEU A 277 8.23 -8.81 -9.87
N SER A 278 8.29 -8.42 -8.59
CA SER A 278 9.28 -8.96 -7.66
C SER A 278 9.02 -10.43 -7.32
N PHE A 279 7.79 -10.92 -7.50
CA PHE A 279 7.46 -12.30 -7.22
C PHE A 279 8.16 -13.27 -8.18
N GLY A 280 8.77 -14.33 -7.63
CA GLY A 280 9.55 -15.29 -8.43
C GLY A 280 10.97 -14.82 -8.76
N ARG A 281 11.35 -13.58 -8.43
CA ARG A 281 12.72 -13.07 -8.53
C ARG A 281 13.49 -13.27 -7.22
N GLN A 282 14.81 -13.23 -7.31
CA GLN A 282 15.64 -13.10 -6.11
C GLN A 282 15.40 -11.72 -5.49
N PRO A 283 15.20 -11.62 -4.17
CA PRO A 283 15.11 -10.33 -3.50
C PRO A 283 16.35 -9.47 -3.76
N ALA A 284 16.14 -8.18 -3.99
CA ALA A 284 17.21 -7.25 -4.31
C ALA A 284 18.28 -7.22 -3.20
N PRO A 285 19.57 -7.17 -3.53
CA PRO A 285 20.64 -7.14 -2.54
C PRO A 285 20.62 -5.84 -1.73
N VAL A 286 21.19 -5.93 -0.52
CA VAL A 286 21.48 -4.76 0.31
C VAL A 286 22.92 -4.29 0.05
N ASN A 287 23.14 -2.98 0.03
CA ASN A 287 24.44 -2.32 -0.14
C ASN A 287 24.73 -1.38 1.04
N PRO A 288 25.78 -1.66 1.86
CA PRO A 288 26.71 -2.79 1.75
C PRO A 288 26.05 -4.14 2.11
N PRO A 289 26.59 -5.27 1.60
CA PRO A 289 26.06 -6.59 1.93
C PRO A 289 26.28 -6.91 3.42
N PRO A 290 25.31 -7.55 4.11
CA PRO A 290 25.45 -7.86 5.53
C PRO A 290 26.57 -8.87 5.80
N ILE A 291 27.40 -8.61 6.81
CA ILE A 291 28.53 -9.49 7.18
C ILE A 291 28.03 -10.88 7.56
N ALA A 292 26.89 -10.95 8.26
CA ALA A 292 26.33 -12.19 8.79
C ALA A 292 25.49 -13.00 7.79
N GLN A 293 25.33 -12.57 6.54
CA GLN A 293 24.47 -13.26 5.56
C GLN A 293 24.92 -14.72 5.31
N ASN A 294 26.23 -14.96 5.27
CA ASN A 294 26.78 -16.29 5.03
C ASN A 294 26.67 -17.24 6.24
N SER A 295 26.48 -16.70 7.44
CA SER A 295 26.29 -17.45 8.68
C SER A 295 24.83 -17.55 9.12
N ALA A 296 23.91 -16.84 8.46
CA ALA A 296 22.49 -16.91 8.74
C ALA A 296 21.92 -18.32 8.49
N LEU A 297 20.99 -18.74 9.35
CA LEU A 297 20.37 -20.06 9.29
C LEU A 297 19.57 -20.26 7.99
N PRO A 298 19.47 -21.49 7.46
CA PRO A 298 18.58 -21.77 6.33
C PRO A 298 17.14 -21.35 6.66
N GLY A 299 16.50 -20.63 5.73
CA GLY A 299 15.13 -20.11 5.92
C GLY A 299 15.06 -18.70 6.52
N SER A 300 16.14 -18.19 7.13
CA SER A 300 16.18 -16.81 7.63
C SER A 300 16.05 -15.79 6.49
N ALA A 301 15.41 -14.67 6.79
CA ALA A 301 15.30 -13.54 5.90
C ALA A 301 16.69 -12.98 5.55
N LEU A 302 17.59 -12.85 6.53
CA LEU A 302 18.96 -12.42 6.31
C LEU A 302 19.73 -13.30 5.32
N ARG A 303 19.35 -14.57 5.17
CA ARG A 303 20.01 -15.49 4.23
C ARG A 303 19.58 -15.28 2.78
N SER A 304 18.28 -15.17 2.52
CA SER A 304 17.71 -15.27 1.15
C SER A 304 16.61 -14.24 0.82
N CYS A 305 16.26 -13.37 1.77
CA CYS A 305 15.32 -12.26 1.60
C CYS A 305 15.85 -11.03 2.35
N VAL A 306 17.04 -10.57 1.96
CA VAL A 306 17.70 -9.42 2.62
C VAL A 306 16.94 -8.11 2.44
N THR A 307 16.09 -8.02 1.41
CA THR A 307 15.14 -6.92 1.16
C THR A 307 13.73 -7.51 1.07
N PRO A 308 12.75 -7.04 1.86
CA PRO A 308 11.37 -7.52 1.79
C PRO A 308 10.77 -7.40 0.38
N SER A 309 10.19 -8.47 -0.15
CA SER A 309 9.57 -8.50 -1.49
C SER A 309 8.47 -9.54 -1.57
N ALA A 310 7.70 -9.53 -2.67
CA ALA A 310 6.66 -10.54 -2.90
C ALA A 310 7.23 -11.97 -2.97
N ALA A 311 8.49 -12.13 -3.39
CA ALA A 311 9.16 -13.43 -3.48
C ALA A 311 9.49 -14.02 -2.10
N CYS A 312 9.52 -13.21 -1.05
CA CYS A 312 9.81 -13.67 0.29
C CYS A 312 8.67 -14.52 0.86
N THR A 313 9.04 -15.50 1.66
CA THR A 313 8.08 -16.30 2.45
C THR A 313 7.52 -15.47 3.60
N ASP A 314 6.36 -15.86 4.11
CA ASP A 314 5.72 -15.13 5.21
C ASP A 314 6.58 -15.19 6.49
N GLY A 315 7.29 -16.30 6.74
CA GLY A 315 8.24 -16.42 7.86
C GLY A 315 9.45 -15.49 7.73
N GLN A 316 9.94 -15.23 6.52
CA GLN A 316 11.02 -14.26 6.29
C GLN A 316 10.54 -12.82 6.49
N VAL A 317 9.35 -12.49 6.00
CA VAL A 317 8.76 -11.17 6.24
C VAL A 317 8.48 -10.96 7.74
N ARG A 318 8.06 -12.02 8.44
CA ARG A 318 7.85 -11.98 9.89
C ARG A 318 9.14 -11.60 10.64
N GLU A 319 10.28 -12.18 10.29
CA GLU A 319 11.58 -11.84 10.88
C GLU A 319 11.88 -10.33 10.78
N TRP A 320 11.53 -9.71 9.65
CA TRP A 320 11.68 -8.26 9.48
C TRP A 320 10.67 -7.44 10.27
N VAL A 321 9.42 -7.87 10.35
CA VAL A 321 8.38 -7.21 11.16
C VAL A 321 8.76 -7.24 12.65
N GLU A 322 9.25 -8.37 13.16
CA GLU A 322 9.72 -8.49 14.54
C GLU A 322 10.92 -7.60 14.83
N ARG A 323 11.89 -7.58 13.90
CA ARG A 323 13.01 -6.64 13.98
C ARG A 323 12.51 -5.20 14.00
N GLN A 324 11.46 -4.88 13.24
CA GLN A 324 10.86 -3.54 13.27
C GLN A 324 10.31 -3.18 14.65
N PHE A 325 9.55 -4.08 15.28
CA PHE A 325 9.10 -3.87 16.66
C PHE A 325 10.27 -3.69 17.63
N ALA A 326 11.32 -4.50 17.49
CA ALA A 326 12.51 -4.44 18.34
C ALA A 326 13.29 -3.13 18.18
N LEU A 327 13.27 -2.53 16.99
CA LEU A 327 13.88 -1.24 16.65
C LEU A 327 12.92 -0.06 16.83
N GLN A 328 11.72 -0.27 17.38
CA GLN A 328 10.67 0.74 17.51
C GLN A 328 10.34 1.43 16.17
N GLY A 329 10.45 0.67 15.09
CA GLY A 329 10.16 1.10 13.74
C GLY A 329 11.28 1.86 13.01
N GLY A 330 12.49 1.85 13.54
CA GLY A 330 13.62 2.56 12.93
C GLY A 330 14.18 1.94 11.65
N GLN A 331 13.68 0.79 11.20
CA GLN A 331 14.17 0.06 10.04
C GLN A 331 13.45 0.40 8.73
N ALA A 332 14.21 0.75 7.70
CA ALA A 332 13.72 0.92 6.34
C ALA A 332 14.74 0.39 5.33
N TRP A 333 14.23 -0.11 4.20
CA TRP A 333 15.01 -0.47 3.02
C TRP A 333 14.78 0.58 1.94
N THR A 334 15.76 1.44 1.70
CA THR A 334 15.66 2.52 0.72
C THR A 334 16.46 2.18 -0.53
N GLN A 335 15.86 2.29 -1.71
CA GLN A 335 16.54 2.06 -2.99
C GLN A 335 17.73 3.02 -3.14
N VAL A 336 18.85 2.48 -3.63
CA VAL A 336 20.12 3.21 -3.88
C VAL A 336 20.76 2.87 -5.23
N ALA A 337 20.26 1.86 -5.95
CA ALA A 337 20.60 1.56 -7.34
C ALA A 337 19.37 1.04 -8.08
N GLY A 338 19.42 1.03 -9.41
CA GLY A 338 18.28 0.68 -10.28
C GLY A 338 17.23 1.78 -10.41
N GLU A 339 17.39 2.91 -9.71
CA GLU A 339 16.46 4.05 -9.68
C GLU A 339 16.10 4.62 -11.06
N SER A 340 16.91 4.39 -12.10
CA SER A 340 16.68 4.89 -13.46
C SER A 340 16.06 3.88 -14.42
N THR A 341 15.81 2.64 -13.98
CA THR A 341 15.25 1.58 -14.82
C THR A 341 14.07 0.90 -14.14
N PHE A 342 13.13 0.41 -14.93
CA PHE A 342 12.02 -0.39 -14.40
C PHE A 342 12.40 -1.88 -14.19
N ASP A 343 13.67 -2.25 -14.38
CA ASP A 343 14.11 -3.63 -14.22
C ASP A 343 14.61 -3.92 -12.82
N LEU A 344 13.80 -4.62 -12.03
CA LEU A 344 14.14 -5.01 -10.65
C LEU A 344 15.43 -5.84 -10.50
N SER A 345 16.06 -6.28 -11.60
CA SER A 345 17.31 -7.05 -11.56
C SER A 345 18.54 -6.20 -11.25
N ASP A 346 18.50 -4.88 -11.50
CA ASP A 346 19.59 -3.94 -11.20
C ASP A 346 19.39 -3.14 -9.91
N ASP A 347 18.27 -3.37 -9.22
CA ASP A 347 17.94 -2.74 -7.94
C ASP A 347 18.89 -3.16 -6.83
N SER A 348 19.24 -2.21 -5.96
CA SER A 348 19.84 -2.49 -4.66
C SER A 348 19.36 -1.50 -3.61
N PHE A 349 19.40 -1.92 -2.34
CA PHE A 349 18.83 -1.17 -1.23
C PHE A 349 19.87 -0.88 -0.16
N ALA A 350 19.82 0.30 0.44
CA ALA A 350 20.45 0.53 1.74
C ALA A 350 19.43 0.22 2.83
N VAL A 351 19.88 -0.39 3.92
CA VAL A 351 19.06 -0.64 5.11
C VAL A 351 19.55 0.24 6.24
N ASN A 352 18.63 0.93 6.90
CA ASN A 352 18.92 1.79 8.05
C ASN A 352 17.98 1.42 9.21
N PRO A 353 18.46 1.12 10.43
CA PRO A 353 19.88 0.94 10.77
C PRO A 353 20.48 -0.26 10.01
N SER A 354 21.81 -0.31 9.96
CA SER A 354 22.51 -1.39 9.24
C SER A 354 22.16 -2.75 9.84
N LEU A 355 22.21 -3.80 9.02
CA LEU A 355 22.04 -5.17 9.49
C LEU A 355 23.25 -5.64 10.34
N ASP A 356 24.37 -4.92 10.27
CA ASP A 356 25.58 -5.20 11.06
C ASP A 356 25.64 -4.43 12.39
N ASP A 357 24.78 -3.42 12.58
CA ASP A 357 24.70 -2.71 13.85
C ASP A 357 24.26 -3.72 14.92
N ASN A 358 25.13 -3.95 15.93
CA ASN A 358 25.12 -4.97 17.01
C ASN A 358 23.78 -5.16 17.74
N PHE A 359 22.75 -5.51 16.99
CA PHE A 359 21.51 -6.01 17.51
C PHE A 359 21.72 -7.52 17.61
N GLN A 360 22.09 -7.99 18.80
CA GLN A 360 21.79 -9.36 19.16
C GLN A 360 20.26 -9.46 19.14
N LEU A 361 19.72 -9.75 17.96
CA LEU A 361 18.37 -10.21 17.83
C LEU A 361 18.36 -11.51 18.64
N GLY A 362 17.89 -11.45 19.88
CA GLY A 362 17.31 -12.61 20.56
C GLY A 362 16.02 -13.08 19.87
N LEU A 363 15.78 -12.62 18.63
CA LEU A 363 14.76 -13.17 17.77
C LEU A 363 15.15 -14.61 17.50
N LYS A 364 14.30 -15.50 17.99
CA LYS A 364 14.27 -16.89 17.58
C LYS A 364 14.36 -16.91 16.06
N SER A 365 15.22 -17.76 15.52
CA SER A 365 15.27 -17.91 14.06
C SER A 365 13.89 -18.26 13.52
N ALA A 366 13.56 -17.89 12.27
CA ALA A 366 12.27 -18.25 11.67
C ALA A 366 11.90 -19.75 11.84
N ASN A 367 12.90 -20.63 11.90
CA ASN A 367 12.71 -22.06 12.19
C ASN A 367 12.30 -22.37 13.63
N GLU A 368 12.85 -21.65 14.62
CA GLU A 368 12.45 -21.79 16.02
C GLU A 368 11.02 -21.28 16.24
N MET A 369 10.60 -20.25 15.48
CA MET A 369 9.25 -19.70 15.55
C MET A 369 8.18 -20.62 14.95
N VAL A 370 8.49 -21.30 13.83
CA VAL A 370 7.60 -22.31 13.24
C VAL A 370 7.41 -23.49 14.18
N LEU A 371 8.46 -23.86 14.94
CA LEU A 371 8.37 -24.91 15.95
C LEU A 371 7.50 -24.51 17.14
N ASP A 372 7.55 -23.24 17.58
CA ASP A 372 6.68 -22.74 18.65
C ASP A 372 5.20 -22.67 18.22
N GLU A 373 4.89 -22.22 16.99
CA GLU A 373 3.52 -22.22 16.48
C GLU A 373 2.94 -23.64 16.33
N ALA A 374 3.77 -24.62 15.95
CA ALA A 374 3.36 -26.02 15.90
C ALA A 374 3.03 -26.61 17.28
N ILE A 375 3.51 -25.98 18.36
CA ILE A 375 3.22 -26.38 19.75
C ILE A 375 1.99 -25.63 20.30
N GLU A 376 1.74 -24.39 19.86
CA GLU A 376 0.66 -23.54 20.39
C GLU A 376 -0.68 -23.63 19.64
N LEU A 377 -0.74 -24.24 18.45
CA LEU A 377 -2.03 -24.51 17.81
C LEU A 377 -2.79 -25.59 18.62
N PRO A 378 -3.93 -25.27 19.27
CA PRO A 378 -4.77 -26.29 19.84
C PRO A 378 -5.18 -27.22 18.70
N MET A 379 -4.95 -28.53 18.86
CA MET A 379 -5.50 -29.53 17.96
C MET A 379 -7.02 -29.33 17.91
N ALA A 380 -7.49 -28.72 16.83
CA ALA A 380 -8.90 -28.51 16.54
C ALA A 380 -9.57 -29.83 16.14
#